data_AF-A0A7S1TIP1-F1
#
_entry.id   AF-A0A7S1TIP1-F1
#
_cell.length_a   1.000
_cell.length_b   1.000
_cell.length_c   1.000
_cell.angle_alpha   90.00
_cell.angle_beta   90.00
_cell.angle_gamma   90.00
#
_symmetry.space_group_name_H-M   'P 1'
#
loop_
_entity.id
_entity.type
_entity.pdbx_description
1 polymer ?
#
loop_
_entity_poly.entity_id
_entity_poly.type
_entity_poly.pdbx_seq_one_letter_code
_entity_poly.pdbx_strand_id
1 'polypeptide(L)'
;DWFLVSGDLDGYIRMWSVIEHVACYVSPDIVHNDGVIAVQVAESTRKVYSQGKHGEVMQWNVSTTRGGRIGDSEWFDRVQLERVGLLHDLPFVLGFCGIDVRSEGVSGDWIAGVMEGDQVGVFQVNGVETVRISTLGGRFPGEDHGSGDRANSSGTFSTWGMPMSIAFVPKRPDTESSDGPEALVVGYEDGGVRIWSIGQPPVIQYRYQPHREPVFAIDCVWRIEVGSKGTDTIAGVVLLVASGAGDDRICVHVLNAEWKQLRTKTVVLKRKGCAEISFRPDGRIFATAGW
;
A
#
# COMPACT_ATOMS: atom_id res chain seq x y z
N ASP A 1 5.03 -4.16 21.25
CA ASP A 1 5.15 -2.72 21.51
C ASP A 1 4.77 -1.94 20.28
N TRP A 2 4.11 -0.80 20.45
CA TRP A 2 3.52 -0.04 19.36
C TRP A 2 4.30 1.26 19.18
N PHE A 3 4.93 1.40 18.01
CA PHE A 3 5.50 2.66 17.55
C PHE A 3 4.83 3.08 16.26
N LEU A 4 4.89 4.37 15.95
CA LEU A 4 4.49 4.90 14.66
C LEU A 4 5.72 5.43 13.96
N VAL A 5 5.72 5.34 12.62
CA VAL A 5 6.71 5.99 11.78
C VAL A 5 5.99 7.03 10.95
N SER A 6 6.58 8.21 10.82
CA SER A 6 6.07 9.24 9.91
C SER A 6 7.21 9.87 9.12
N GLY A 7 6.87 10.41 7.96
CA GLY A 7 7.71 11.32 7.18
C GLY A 7 6.90 12.57 6.81
N ASP A 8 7.59 13.65 6.49
CA ASP A 8 6.96 14.92 6.09
C ASP A 8 7.75 15.58 4.94
N LEU A 9 7.24 16.71 4.44
CA LEU A 9 7.85 17.54 3.40
C LEU A 9 9.18 18.17 3.80
N ASP A 10 9.53 18.14 5.09
CA ASP A 10 10.86 18.53 5.55
C ASP A 10 11.95 17.48 5.26
N GLY A 11 11.56 16.32 4.74
CA GLY A 11 12.47 15.27 4.31
C GLY A 11 13.03 14.41 5.45
N TYR A 12 12.59 14.62 6.70
CA TYR A 12 12.97 13.82 7.85
C TYR A 12 12.00 12.66 8.07
N ILE A 13 12.53 11.57 8.59
CA ILE A 13 11.72 10.47 9.13
C ILE A 13 11.74 10.49 10.65
N ARG A 14 10.62 10.11 11.26
CA ARG A 14 10.40 10.18 12.70
C ARG A 14 9.81 8.88 13.20
N MET A 15 10.21 8.47 14.40
CA MET A 15 9.55 7.41 15.14
C MET A 15 8.91 7.98 16.40
N TRP A 16 7.72 7.50 16.70
CA TRP A 16 6.90 7.97 17.80
C TRP A 16 6.58 6.84 18.75
N SER A 17 6.68 7.11 20.05
CA SER A 17 6.12 6.27 21.09
C SER A 17 4.61 6.51 21.16
N VAL A 18 3.81 5.46 20.94
CA VAL A 18 2.35 5.56 21.09
C VAL A 18 1.94 5.67 22.56
N ILE A 19 2.79 5.15 23.47
CA ILE A 19 2.54 5.17 24.91
C ILE A 19 2.84 6.54 25.49
N GLU A 20 3.97 7.14 25.09
CA GLU A 20 4.44 8.40 25.65
C GLU A 20 3.99 9.61 24.83
N HIS A 21 3.42 9.39 23.64
CA HIS A 21 2.94 10.43 22.72
C HIS A 21 4.03 11.44 22.32
N VAL A 22 5.28 10.99 22.20
CA VAL A 22 6.44 11.81 21.82
C VAL A 22 7.24 11.16 20.70
N ALA A 23 7.93 11.98 19.90
CA ALA A 23 8.93 11.49 18.96
C ALA A 23 10.14 11.00 19.76
N CYS A 24 10.44 9.70 19.67
CA CYS A 24 11.61 9.09 20.30
C CYS A 24 12.83 9.10 19.39
N TYR A 25 12.62 9.28 18.08
CA TYR A 25 13.70 9.38 17.10
C TYR A 25 13.33 10.34 15.98
N VAL A 26 14.31 11.10 15.52
CA VAL A 26 14.29 11.89 14.29
C VAL A 26 15.58 11.57 13.55
N SER A 27 15.53 11.37 12.23
CA SER A 27 16.74 11.13 11.45
C SER A 27 17.74 12.29 11.63
N PRO A 28 19.04 12.01 11.74
CA PRO A 28 20.05 13.04 11.98
C PRO A 28 20.17 14.02 10.80
N ASP A 29 19.90 13.53 9.59
CA ASP A 29 20.00 14.27 8.34
C ASP A 29 18.67 14.22 7.58
N ILE A 30 18.53 15.14 6.61
CA ILE A 30 17.47 15.09 5.60
C ILE A 30 17.67 13.82 4.79
N VAL A 31 16.63 12.99 4.76
CA VAL A 31 16.64 11.69 4.09
C VAL A 31 16.25 11.83 2.62
N HIS A 32 15.20 12.62 2.37
CA HIS A 32 14.63 12.86 1.04
C HIS A 32 14.52 14.38 0.83
N ASN A 33 15.31 14.94 -0.08
CA ASN A 33 15.41 16.39 -0.25
C ASN A 33 14.09 17.08 -0.65
N ASP A 34 13.20 16.35 -1.32
CA ASP A 34 11.92 16.84 -1.82
C ASP A 34 10.72 16.34 -1.02
N GLY A 35 10.98 15.91 0.22
CA GLY A 35 9.97 15.40 1.14
C GLY A 35 9.79 13.88 1.08
N VAL A 36 9.26 13.34 2.17
CA VAL A 36 8.89 11.94 2.28
C VAL A 36 7.44 11.77 1.82
N ILE A 37 7.21 10.89 0.84
CA ILE A 37 5.88 10.62 0.27
C ILE A 37 5.21 9.43 0.95
N ALA A 38 5.99 8.39 1.29
CA ALA A 38 5.47 7.22 1.96
C ALA A 38 6.48 6.66 2.96
N VAL A 39 5.96 6.09 4.03
CA VAL A 39 6.71 5.28 4.99
C VAL A 39 5.96 3.98 5.22
N GLN A 40 6.68 2.87 5.24
CA GLN A 40 6.11 1.54 5.46
C GLN A 40 6.95 0.75 6.44
N VAL A 41 6.29 -0.06 7.27
CA VAL A 41 6.94 -0.91 8.27
C VAL A 41 6.79 -2.37 7.86
N ALA A 42 7.93 -3.03 7.62
CA ALA A 42 8.00 -4.46 7.42
C ALA A 42 8.07 -5.16 8.79
N GLU A 43 6.90 -5.53 9.32
CA GLU A 43 6.78 -6.01 10.71
C GLU A 43 7.65 -7.25 11.02
N SER A 44 7.71 -8.22 10.10
CA SER A 44 8.42 -9.48 10.37
C SER A 44 9.93 -9.34 10.33
N THR A 45 10.45 -8.40 9.54
CA THR A 45 11.89 -8.14 9.40
C THR A 45 12.35 -6.94 10.23
N ARG A 46 11.43 -6.21 10.86
CA ARG A 46 11.67 -5.00 11.66
C ARG A 46 12.44 -3.93 10.89
N LYS A 47 12.07 -3.78 9.62
CA LYS A 47 12.62 -2.73 8.77
C LYS A 47 11.58 -1.64 8.54
N VAL A 48 12.09 -0.46 8.26
CA VAL A 48 11.29 0.65 7.75
C VAL A 48 11.75 0.91 6.32
N TYR A 49 10.80 1.29 5.48
CA TYR A 49 11.03 1.78 4.13
C TYR A 49 10.46 3.18 4.02
N SER A 50 11.18 4.05 3.34
CA SER A 50 10.74 5.42 3.09
C SER A 50 10.93 5.76 1.63
N GLN A 51 9.93 6.36 1.00
CA GLN A 51 9.96 6.78 -0.39
C GLN A 51 10.00 8.31 -0.48
N GLY A 52 10.92 8.82 -1.30
CA GLY A 52 10.99 10.23 -1.66
C GLY A 52 10.14 10.55 -2.89
N LYS A 53 9.92 11.84 -3.13
CA LYS A 53 9.12 12.34 -4.27
C LYS A 53 9.63 11.89 -5.64
N HIS A 54 10.93 11.68 -5.77
CA HIS A 54 11.59 11.25 -7.00
C HIS A 54 11.72 9.72 -7.14
N GLY A 55 10.98 8.97 -6.32
CA GLY A 55 10.91 7.50 -6.40
C GLY A 55 12.03 6.77 -5.67
N GLU A 56 12.98 7.50 -5.09
CA GLU A 56 14.05 6.95 -4.26
C GLU A 56 13.46 6.24 -3.04
N VAL A 57 13.79 4.95 -2.86
CA VAL A 57 13.36 4.18 -1.68
C VAL A 57 14.56 3.84 -0.81
N MET A 58 14.52 4.28 0.45
CA MET A 58 15.54 3.97 1.45
C MET A 58 15.05 2.86 2.38
N GLN A 59 15.96 1.96 2.75
CA GLN A 59 15.75 0.93 3.76
C GLN A 59 16.43 1.30 5.08
N TRP A 60 15.75 1.05 6.18
CA TRP A 60 16.21 1.31 7.55
C TRP A 60 16.04 0.06 8.41
N ASN A 61 17.03 -0.24 9.25
CA ASN A 61 16.88 -1.20 10.31
C ASN A 61 16.42 -0.49 11.58
N VAL A 62 15.42 -1.07 12.27
CA VAL A 62 15.04 -0.63 13.61
C VAL A 62 15.95 -1.34 14.61
N SER A 63 16.89 -0.60 15.21
CA SER A 63 17.82 -1.14 16.20
C SER A 63 17.58 -0.55 17.59
N THR A 64 18.07 -1.25 18.61
CA THR A 64 18.09 -0.78 20.00
C THR A 64 19.53 -0.76 20.48
N THR A 65 20.04 0.41 20.86
CA THR A 65 21.39 0.55 21.38
C THR A 65 21.53 -0.18 22.72
N ARG A 66 22.37 -1.24 22.73
CA ARG A 66 22.85 -2.02 23.88
C ARG A 66 21.80 -2.79 24.71
N GLY A 67 21.50 -4.02 24.26
CA GLY A 67 21.14 -5.17 25.13
C GLY A 67 19.89 -5.05 26.01
N GLY A 68 19.17 -3.92 25.96
CA GLY A 68 17.88 -3.74 26.59
C GLY A 68 16.83 -4.59 25.90
N ARG A 69 15.95 -5.21 26.69
CA ARG A 69 14.78 -5.88 26.11
C ARG A 69 13.79 -4.80 25.68
N ILE A 70 13.24 -5.00 24.49
CA ILE A 70 12.10 -4.22 24.00
C ILE A 70 10.98 -4.32 25.04
N GLY A 71 10.53 -3.17 25.58
CA GLY A 71 9.50 -3.08 26.63
C GLY A 71 9.94 -2.48 27.97
N ASP A 72 11.24 -2.21 28.18
CA ASP A 72 11.70 -1.46 29.36
C ASP A 72 11.32 0.03 29.23
N SER A 73 11.01 0.71 30.34
CA SER A 73 10.63 2.14 30.35
C SER A 73 11.72 3.09 29.85
N GLU A 74 12.95 2.61 29.64
CA GLU A 74 14.07 3.35 29.04
C GLU A 74 14.38 2.93 27.59
N TRP A 75 13.53 2.08 26.99
CA TRP A 75 13.74 1.57 25.64
C TRP A 75 13.70 2.67 24.58
N PHE A 76 12.84 3.68 24.75
CA PHE A 76 12.65 4.76 23.78
C PHE A 76 13.87 5.68 23.65
N ASP A 77 14.69 5.83 24.71
CA ASP A 77 15.96 6.56 24.65
C ASP A 77 17.03 5.84 23.81
N ARG A 78 16.76 4.60 23.38
CA ARG A 78 17.74 3.70 22.77
C ARG A 78 17.36 3.19 21.39
N VAL A 79 16.17 3.50 20.88
CA VAL A 79 15.73 3.09 19.53
C VAL A 79 16.35 4.01 18.48
N GLN A 80 16.93 3.42 17.44
CA GLN A 80 17.50 4.15 16.30
C GLN A 80 17.05 3.54 14.98
N LEU A 81 16.94 4.39 13.96
CA LEU A 81 16.86 3.95 12.57
C LEU A 81 18.25 4.01 11.95
N GLU A 82 18.83 2.83 11.70
CA GLU A 82 20.09 2.73 10.99
C GLU A 82 19.80 2.63 9.49
N ARG A 83 20.27 3.63 8.73
CA ARG A 83 20.16 3.61 7.27
C ARG A 83 20.96 2.43 6.71
N VAL A 84 20.28 1.50 6.07
CA VAL A 84 20.92 0.37 5.39
C VAL A 84 21.44 0.81 4.02
N GLY A 85 20.61 1.52 3.25
CA GLY A 85 20.99 1.99 1.92
C GLY A 85 19.80 2.43 1.07
N LEU A 86 20.13 2.97 -0.11
CA LEU A 86 19.19 3.23 -1.19
C LEU A 86 18.95 1.92 -1.96
N LEU A 87 17.69 1.65 -2.31
CA LEU A 87 17.32 0.56 -3.22
C LEU A 87 17.50 1.05 -4.66
N HIS A 88 18.72 0.89 -5.19
CA HIS A 88 19.20 1.54 -6.41
C HIS A 88 18.49 1.10 -7.71
N ASP A 89 17.78 -0.03 -7.71
CA ASP A 89 17.20 -0.64 -8.93
C ASP A 89 15.67 -0.48 -9.05
N LEU A 90 15.06 0.35 -8.21
CA LEU A 90 13.63 0.61 -8.29
C LEU A 90 13.36 1.75 -9.29
N PRO A 91 12.70 1.48 -10.43
CA PRO A 91 12.42 2.49 -11.45
C PRO A 91 11.16 3.28 -11.10
N PHE A 92 10.95 3.59 -9.82
CA PHE A 92 9.78 4.35 -9.40
C PHE A 92 9.97 5.81 -9.79
N VAL A 93 8.94 6.43 -10.35
CA VAL A 93 9.10 7.73 -11.04
C VAL A 93 8.22 8.83 -10.48
N LEU A 94 7.13 8.49 -9.78
CA LEU A 94 6.09 9.46 -9.43
C LEU A 94 5.71 9.42 -7.95
N GLY A 95 5.88 10.56 -7.28
CA GLY A 95 5.51 10.78 -5.86
C GLY A 95 4.02 11.01 -5.60
N PHE A 96 3.12 10.58 -6.49
CA PHE A 96 1.66 10.70 -6.29
C PHE A 96 1.03 9.42 -5.72
N CYS A 97 1.76 8.31 -5.74
CA CYS A 97 1.35 7.05 -5.14
C CYS A 97 2.48 6.57 -4.21
N GLY A 98 2.12 6.31 -2.96
CA GLY A 98 3.04 5.68 -2.02
C GLY A 98 3.37 4.23 -2.40
N ILE A 99 4.55 3.77 -1.99
CA ILE A 99 4.85 2.34 -1.98
C ILE A 99 4.01 1.60 -0.94
N ASP A 100 3.81 0.31 -1.18
CA ASP A 100 3.39 -0.62 -0.13
C ASP A 100 4.47 -1.68 0.09
N VAL A 101 4.59 -2.13 1.33
CA VAL A 101 5.58 -3.13 1.75
C VAL A 101 4.92 -4.25 2.51
N ARG A 102 5.28 -5.47 2.14
CA ARG A 102 4.87 -6.67 2.85
C ARG A 102 6.07 -7.53 3.18
N SER A 103 6.17 -7.94 4.43
CA SER A 103 7.20 -8.86 4.90
C SER A 103 6.60 -10.25 5.09
N GLU A 104 7.15 -11.26 4.41
CA GLU A 104 6.66 -12.64 4.49
C GLU A 104 7.75 -13.60 4.96
N GLY A 105 7.79 -13.87 6.26
CA GLY A 105 8.56 -14.98 6.83
C GLY A 105 10.02 -15.01 6.37
N VAL A 106 10.44 -16.14 5.78
CA VAL A 106 11.83 -16.41 5.36
C VAL A 106 12.18 -15.74 4.03
N SER A 107 11.16 -15.37 3.25
CA SER A 107 11.25 -14.93 1.86
C SER A 107 11.65 -13.47 1.70
N GLY A 108 11.77 -12.76 2.82
CA GLY A 108 12.15 -11.35 2.86
C GLY A 108 10.99 -10.40 2.65
N ASP A 109 11.35 -9.18 2.27
CA ASP A 109 10.43 -8.06 2.12
C ASP A 109 10.05 -7.90 0.65
N TRP A 110 8.81 -7.54 0.40
CA TRP A 110 8.24 -7.30 -0.91
C TRP A 110 7.80 -5.85 -1.00
N ILE A 111 8.09 -5.20 -2.11
CA ILE A 111 7.75 -3.80 -2.35
C ILE A 111 6.94 -3.70 -3.64
N ALA A 112 5.85 -2.96 -3.58
CA ALA A 112 5.10 -2.53 -4.75
C ALA A 112 5.15 -1.01 -4.89
N GLY A 113 5.24 -0.53 -6.13
CA GLY A 113 5.24 0.90 -6.41
C GLY A 113 5.03 1.22 -7.89
N VAL A 114 4.79 2.49 -8.18
CA VAL A 114 4.50 2.98 -9.53
C VAL A 114 5.78 3.26 -10.29
N MET A 115 5.92 2.61 -11.44
CA MET A 115 7.04 2.76 -12.38
C MET A 115 6.68 3.70 -13.52
N GLU A 116 7.64 3.94 -14.42
CA GLU A 116 7.42 4.70 -15.66
C GLU A 116 6.28 4.08 -16.50
N GLY A 117 5.48 4.93 -17.14
CA GLY A 117 4.39 4.49 -18.01
C GLY A 117 3.16 3.95 -17.29
N ASP A 118 2.90 4.43 -16.06
CA ASP A 118 1.71 4.10 -15.24
C ASP A 118 1.60 2.62 -14.87
N GLN A 119 2.73 1.91 -14.87
CA GLN A 119 2.81 0.52 -14.49
C GLN A 119 3.06 0.37 -12.99
N VAL A 120 2.58 -0.72 -12.39
CA VAL A 120 2.92 -1.08 -11.01
C VAL A 120 3.94 -2.21 -11.05
N GLY A 121 5.11 -1.98 -10.46
CA GLY A 121 6.15 -3.00 -10.32
C GLY A 121 6.06 -3.68 -8.96
N VAL A 122 6.29 -4.99 -8.96
CA VAL A 122 6.41 -5.79 -7.73
C VAL A 122 7.81 -6.35 -7.63
N PHE A 123 8.48 -6.10 -6.52
CA PHE A 123 9.88 -6.43 -6.29
C PHE A 123 10.05 -7.21 -5.00
N GLN A 124 10.92 -8.22 -5.02
CA GLN A 124 11.44 -8.88 -3.83
C GLN A 124 12.74 -8.21 -3.41
N VAL A 125 12.91 -7.93 -2.12
CA VAL A 125 14.07 -7.24 -1.55
C VAL A 125 15.00 -8.25 -0.89
N ASN A 126 16.24 -8.32 -1.39
CA ASN A 126 17.30 -9.17 -0.89
C ASN A 126 18.45 -8.29 -0.36
N GLY A 127 18.35 -7.88 0.90
CA GLY A 127 19.30 -6.94 1.49
C GLY A 127 19.03 -5.51 1.00
N VAL A 128 19.84 -5.02 0.05
CA VAL A 128 19.63 -3.74 -0.65
C VAL A 128 19.39 -3.92 -2.15
N GLU A 129 19.52 -5.14 -2.65
CA GLU A 129 19.21 -5.48 -4.04
C GLU A 129 17.72 -5.80 -4.18
N THR A 130 17.18 -5.57 -5.37
CA THR A 130 15.77 -5.86 -5.65
C THR A 130 15.63 -6.66 -6.93
N VAL A 131 14.80 -7.70 -6.89
CA VAL A 131 14.46 -8.52 -8.06
C VAL A 131 13.03 -8.21 -8.48
N ARG A 132 12.82 -7.79 -9.73
CA ARG A 132 11.48 -7.56 -10.27
C ARG A 132 10.79 -8.89 -10.54
N ILE A 133 9.63 -9.09 -9.93
CA ILE A 133 8.84 -10.31 -10.04
C ILE A 133 7.67 -10.15 -11.02
N SER A 134 7.03 -8.99 -11.01
CA SER A 134 5.88 -8.72 -11.88
C SER A 134 5.79 -7.25 -12.28
N THR A 135 5.04 -6.99 -13.35
CA THR A 135 4.72 -5.65 -13.85
C THR A 135 3.25 -5.62 -14.25
N LEU A 136 2.45 -4.88 -13.50
CA LEU A 136 1.01 -4.75 -13.67
C LEU A 136 0.71 -3.48 -14.48
N GLY A 137 -0.32 -3.54 -15.32
CA GLY A 137 -0.67 -2.44 -16.22
C GLY A 137 0.00 -2.52 -17.59
N GLY A 138 -0.48 -1.68 -18.51
CA GLY A 138 -0.19 -1.76 -19.94
C GLY A 138 -1.47 -1.97 -20.78
N ARG A 139 -1.36 -1.72 -22.09
CA ARG A 139 -2.49 -1.80 -23.03
C ARG A 139 -2.89 -3.26 -23.27
N PHE A 140 -4.14 -3.61 -22.99
CA PHE A 140 -4.67 -4.93 -23.36
C PHE A 140 -4.87 -5.00 -24.88
N PRO A 141 -4.52 -6.12 -25.54
CA PRO A 141 -4.93 -6.36 -26.92
C PRO A 141 -6.46 -6.43 -26.97
N GLY A 142 -7.12 -5.43 -27.55
CA GLY A 142 -8.58 -5.40 -27.72
C GLY A 142 -9.30 -4.14 -27.23
N GLU A 143 -8.63 -3.24 -26.49
CA GLU A 143 -9.17 -1.90 -26.19
C GLU A 143 -8.82 -0.92 -27.33
N ASP A 144 -9.40 -1.15 -28.53
CA ASP A 144 -9.40 -0.20 -29.63
C ASP A 144 -10.57 0.79 -29.41
N HIS A 145 -10.24 2.02 -29.02
CA HIS A 145 -11.18 3.13 -29.15
C HIS A 145 -10.90 3.90 -30.43
N GLY A 146 -11.93 3.96 -31.26
CA GLY A 146 -11.93 4.60 -32.57
C GLY A 146 -11.41 6.03 -32.52
N SER A 147 -10.51 6.30 -33.46
CA SER A 147 -10.08 7.57 -34.02
C SER A 147 -10.88 8.84 -33.63
N GLY A 148 -10.16 9.81 -33.08
CA GLY A 148 -10.57 11.22 -33.04
C GLY A 148 -9.46 12.10 -32.47
N ASP A 149 -8.59 12.61 -33.35
CA ASP A 149 -7.66 13.73 -33.16
C ASP A 149 -6.26 13.54 -32.53
N ARG A 150 -5.32 13.31 -33.46
CA ARG A 150 -4.03 14.03 -33.69
C ARG A 150 -3.03 14.20 -32.54
N ALA A 151 -2.11 13.23 -32.50
CA ALA A 151 -0.65 13.39 -32.58
C ALA A 151 -0.01 14.64 -31.96
N ASN A 152 0.61 14.46 -30.78
CA ASN A 152 1.99 14.87 -30.54
C ASN A 152 2.63 14.02 -29.42
N SER A 153 3.75 13.37 -29.78
CA SER A 153 4.83 12.75 -29.00
C SER A 153 4.67 12.36 -27.50
N SER A 154 5.11 11.12 -27.23
CA SER A 154 5.62 10.52 -25.98
C SER A 154 4.65 10.26 -24.83
N GLY A 155 4.22 9.00 -24.71
CA GLY A 155 3.58 8.44 -23.51
C GLY A 155 2.46 7.46 -23.86
N THR A 156 2.72 6.16 -23.79
CA THR A 156 1.68 5.11 -23.83
C THR A 156 0.98 5.07 -22.48
N PHE A 157 0.05 6.00 -22.24
CA PHE A 157 -0.69 6.06 -20.98
C PHE A 157 -1.70 4.91 -20.86
N SER A 158 -1.91 4.43 -19.63
CA SER A 158 -2.96 3.48 -19.28
C SER A 158 -4.34 4.09 -19.60
N THR A 159 -5.28 3.29 -20.12
CA THR A 159 -6.68 3.73 -20.36
C THR A 159 -7.42 4.08 -19.06
N TRP A 160 -6.83 3.76 -17.90
CA TRP A 160 -7.39 3.96 -16.57
C TRP A 160 -6.73 5.12 -15.82
N GLY A 161 -5.81 5.84 -16.48
CA GLY A 161 -4.95 6.84 -15.85
C GLY A 161 -3.92 6.21 -14.90
N MET A 162 -3.27 7.08 -14.13
CA MET A 162 -2.16 6.69 -13.25
C MET A 162 -2.66 5.86 -12.05
N PRO A 163 -1.89 4.88 -11.54
CA PRO A 163 -2.10 4.33 -10.22
C PRO A 163 -1.86 5.39 -9.15
N MET A 164 -2.77 5.49 -8.19
CA MET A 164 -2.80 6.55 -7.16
C MET A 164 -2.72 6.01 -5.73
N SER A 165 -3.05 4.73 -5.53
CA SER A 165 -2.92 4.06 -4.25
C SER A 165 -2.70 2.56 -4.46
N ILE A 166 -1.88 1.93 -3.64
CA ILE A 166 -1.50 0.52 -3.78
C ILE A 166 -1.54 -0.16 -2.41
N ALA A 167 -2.03 -1.40 -2.35
CA ALA A 167 -1.91 -2.27 -1.18
C ALA A 167 -1.76 -3.74 -1.58
N PHE A 168 -0.85 -4.48 -0.96
CA PHE A 168 -0.77 -5.93 -1.05
C PHE A 168 -2.00 -6.55 -0.40
N VAL A 169 -2.62 -7.52 -1.08
CA VAL A 169 -3.70 -8.31 -0.48
C VAL A 169 -3.11 -9.25 0.57
N PRO A 170 -3.43 -9.12 1.88
CA PRO A 170 -2.82 -9.94 2.92
C PRO A 170 -2.98 -11.43 2.67
N LYS A 171 -2.18 -12.25 3.36
CA LYS A 171 -2.28 -13.70 3.20
C LYS A 171 -3.65 -14.16 3.68
N ARG A 172 -4.28 -15.03 2.90
CA ARG A 172 -5.57 -15.60 3.26
C ARG A 172 -5.38 -16.51 4.50
N PRO A 173 -6.24 -16.40 5.54
CA PRO A 173 -6.02 -17.06 6.82
C PRO A 173 -6.18 -18.59 6.79
N ASP A 174 -6.83 -19.14 5.77
CA ASP A 174 -7.10 -20.58 5.60
C ASP A 174 -6.20 -21.23 4.53
N THR A 175 -5.13 -20.56 4.07
CA THR A 175 -4.18 -21.13 3.12
C THR A 175 -2.82 -21.41 3.78
N GLU A 176 -2.18 -22.51 3.36
CA GLU A 176 -0.79 -22.84 3.71
C GLU A 176 0.17 -21.75 3.21
N SER A 177 1.40 -21.69 3.74
CA SER A 177 2.37 -20.65 3.32
C SER A 177 2.72 -20.76 1.84
N SER A 178 2.11 -19.90 1.03
CA SER A 178 2.69 -19.47 -0.23
C SER A 178 3.91 -18.61 0.05
N ASP A 179 4.89 -18.70 -0.85
CA ASP A 179 6.10 -17.90 -0.82
C ASP A 179 5.83 -16.61 -1.62
N GLY A 180 5.48 -15.52 -0.92
CA GLY A 180 5.27 -14.21 -1.50
C GLY A 180 3.80 -13.78 -1.67
N PRO A 181 3.59 -12.49 -2.00
CA PRO A 181 2.27 -11.92 -2.21
C PRO A 181 1.59 -12.48 -3.45
N GLU A 182 0.32 -12.84 -3.33
CA GLU A 182 -0.48 -13.41 -4.43
C GLU A 182 -1.16 -12.33 -5.28
N ALA A 183 -1.52 -11.21 -4.65
CA ALA A 183 -2.30 -10.16 -5.29
C ALA A 183 -2.03 -8.76 -4.74
N LEU A 184 -2.38 -7.77 -5.55
CA LEU A 184 -2.28 -6.34 -5.28
C LEU A 184 -3.62 -5.67 -5.57
N VAL A 185 -4.07 -4.82 -4.65
CA VAL A 185 -5.18 -3.90 -4.88
C VAL A 185 -4.60 -2.56 -5.30
N VAL A 186 -5.11 -2.01 -6.39
CA VAL A 186 -4.63 -0.75 -6.96
C VAL A 186 -5.83 0.16 -7.23
N GLY A 187 -5.75 1.36 -6.68
CA GLY A 187 -6.65 2.48 -6.97
C GLY A 187 -6.05 3.36 -8.08
N TYR A 188 -6.89 3.82 -8.99
CA TYR A 188 -6.49 4.56 -10.18
C TYR A 188 -7.12 5.95 -10.25
N GLU A 189 -6.52 6.78 -11.10
CA GLU A 189 -6.97 8.14 -11.40
C GLU A 189 -8.40 8.19 -11.98
N ASP A 190 -8.83 7.15 -12.70
CA ASP A 190 -10.21 7.03 -13.20
C ASP A 190 -11.27 6.80 -12.10
N GLY A 191 -10.87 6.74 -10.83
CA GLY A 191 -11.75 6.39 -9.71
C GLY A 191 -12.00 4.89 -9.60
N GLY A 192 -11.26 4.08 -10.38
CA GLY A 192 -11.35 2.63 -10.42
C GLY A 192 -10.47 1.94 -9.38
N VAL A 193 -10.96 0.82 -8.86
CA VAL A 193 -10.24 -0.12 -8.00
C VAL A 193 -10.12 -1.45 -8.71
N ARG A 194 -8.90 -2.01 -8.77
CA ARG A 194 -8.61 -3.29 -9.42
C ARG A 194 -7.78 -4.17 -8.51
N ILE A 195 -8.06 -5.47 -8.52
CA ILE A 195 -7.23 -6.49 -7.88
C ILE A 195 -6.50 -7.26 -8.96
N TRP A 196 -5.18 -7.28 -8.87
CA TRP A 196 -4.28 -7.98 -9.77
C TRP A 196 -3.69 -9.20 -9.10
N SER A 197 -3.68 -10.32 -9.81
CA SER A 197 -2.77 -11.43 -9.52
C SER A 197 -1.34 -11.03 -9.93
N ILE A 198 -0.36 -11.35 -9.07
CA ILE A 198 1.06 -11.04 -9.26
C ILE A 198 1.76 -12.08 -10.16
N GLY A 199 1.06 -13.12 -10.58
CA GLY A 199 1.60 -14.19 -11.44
C GLY A 199 2.13 -13.73 -12.81
N GLN A 200 2.65 -14.67 -13.59
CA GLN A 200 3.14 -14.43 -14.94
C GLN A 200 2.31 -15.22 -15.98
N PRO A 201 1.50 -14.56 -16.83
CA PRO A 201 1.25 -13.11 -16.86
C PRO A 201 0.34 -12.65 -15.71
N PRO A 202 0.42 -11.37 -15.32
CA PRO A 202 -0.50 -10.81 -14.33
C PRO A 202 -1.91 -10.70 -14.90
N VAL A 203 -2.92 -10.93 -14.06
CA VAL A 203 -4.33 -10.97 -14.47
C VAL A 203 -5.18 -10.16 -13.49
N ILE A 204 -6.15 -9.40 -14.01
CA ILE A 204 -7.14 -8.72 -13.18
C ILE A 204 -8.15 -9.75 -12.66
N GLN A 205 -8.17 -9.95 -11.36
CA GLN A 205 -9.14 -10.82 -10.66
C GLN A 205 -10.46 -10.11 -10.40
N TYR A 206 -10.40 -8.79 -10.16
CA TYR A 206 -11.57 -7.98 -9.84
C TYR A 206 -11.38 -6.55 -10.33
N ARG A 207 -12.45 -5.92 -10.82
CA ARG A 207 -12.48 -4.51 -11.23
C ARG A 207 -13.80 -3.88 -10.81
N TYR A 208 -13.72 -2.68 -10.27
CA TYR A 208 -14.89 -1.85 -9.97
C TYR A 208 -14.52 -0.36 -10.05
N GLN A 209 -15.51 0.52 -10.20
CA GLN A 209 -15.31 1.97 -10.24
C GLN A 209 -16.23 2.65 -9.22
N PRO A 210 -15.84 2.69 -7.94
CA PRO A 210 -16.67 3.27 -6.88
C PRO A 210 -16.75 4.80 -6.93
N HIS A 211 -15.71 5.43 -7.47
CA HIS A 211 -15.43 6.84 -7.29
C HIS A 211 -15.52 7.61 -8.60
N ARG A 212 -15.74 8.92 -8.49
CA ARG A 212 -15.74 9.87 -9.62
C ARG A 212 -14.46 10.69 -9.70
N GLU A 213 -13.60 10.56 -8.70
CA GLU A 213 -12.33 11.24 -8.56
C GLU A 213 -11.23 10.19 -8.27
N PRO A 214 -9.94 10.54 -8.44
CA PRO A 214 -8.83 9.62 -8.21
C PRO A 214 -8.88 8.92 -6.84
N VAL A 215 -8.58 7.62 -6.82
CA VAL A 215 -8.53 6.82 -5.60
C VAL A 215 -7.19 7.04 -4.89
N PHE A 216 -7.17 7.88 -3.85
CA PHE A 216 -5.95 8.23 -3.12
C PHE A 216 -5.63 7.28 -1.97
N ALA A 217 -6.63 6.57 -1.46
CA ALA A 217 -6.49 5.73 -0.29
C ALA A 217 -7.07 4.34 -0.55
N ILE A 218 -6.30 3.31 -0.23
CA ILE A 218 -6.76 1.93 -0.32
C ILE A 218 -6.16 1.11 0.80
N ASP A 219 -6.95 0.19 1.33
CA ASP A 219 -6.47 -0.85 2.22
C ASP A 219 -7.36 -2.09 2.09
N CYS A 220 -6.85 -3.25 2.49
CA CYS A 220 -7.61 -4.48 2.49
C CYS A 220 -7.22 -5.46 3.60
N VAL A 221 -8.19 -6.25 4.05
CA VAL A 221 -8.00 -7.22 5.13
C VAL A 221 -8.88 -8.44 4.94
N TRP A 222 -8.34 -9.63 5.24
CA TRP A 222 -9.14 -10.84 5.32
C TRP A 222 -9.90 -10.91 6.65
N ARG A 223 -11.12 -11.42 6.57
CA ARG A 223 -12.00 -11.63 7.70
C ARG A 223 -12.71 -12.97 7.62
N ILE A 224 -13.01 -13.54 8.78
CA ILE A 224 -13.95 -14.65 8.90
C ILE A 224 -15.29 -14.06 9.34
N GLU A 225 -16.30 -14.15 8.48
CA GLU A 225 -17.68 -13.84 8.84
C GLU A 225 -18.37 -15.11 9.35
N VAL A 226 -18.90 -15.03 10.58
CA VAL A 226 -19.70 -16.11 11.16
C VAL A 226 -21.15 -15.82 10.83
N GLY A 227 -21.74 -16.64 9.95
CA GLY A 227 -23.16 -16.53 9.63
C GLY A 227 -24.01 -16.75 10.89
N SER A 228 -24.93 -15.84 11.17
CA SER A 228 -25.94 -16.04 12.20
C SER A 228 -27.16 -16.71 11.58
N LYS A 229 -27.73 -17.72 12.25
CA LYS A 229 -28.97 -18.37 11.78
C LYS A 229 -30.07 -17.30 11.66
N GLY A 230 -30.64 -17.13 10.47
CA GLY A 230 -31.77 -16.24 10.21
C GLY A 230 -31.44 -14.85 9.66
N THR A 231 -30.17 -14.55 9.36
CA THR A 231 -29.76 -13.34 8.64
C THR A 231 -29.11 -13.72 7.31
N ASP A 232 -29.25 -12.89 6.27
CA ASP A 232 -28.56 -12.99 4.96
C ASP A 232 -27.03 -12.80 5.05
N THR A 233 -26.42 -13.11 6.20
CA THR A 233 -24.98 -13.08 6.44
C THR A 233 -24.32 -14.30 5.82
N ILE A 234 -23.35 -14.03 4.95
CA ILE A 234 -22.48 -15.03 4.35
C ILE A 234 -21.51 -15.53 5.43
N ALA A 235 -21.49 -16.84 5.65
CA ALA A 235 -20.46 -17.47 6.49
C ALA A 235 -19.24 -17.79 5.63
N GLY A 236 -18.04 -17.44 6.10
CA GLY A 236 -16.79 -17.81 5.42
C GLY A 236 -15.71 -16.74 5.46
N VAL A 237 -14.61 -17.03 4.76
CA VAL A 237 -13.48 -16.12 4.58
C VAL A 237 -13.82 -15.10 3.49
N VAL A 238 -13.75 -13.82 3.84
CA VAL A 238 -14.06 -12.70 2.95
C VAL A 238 -12.91 -11.69 2.96
N LEU A 239 -12.64 -11.09 1.80
CA LEU A 239 -11.72 -9.96 1.69
C LEU A 239 -12.53 -8.67 1.76
N LEU A 240 -12.16 -7.80 2.69
CA LEU A 240 -12.65 -6.43 2.72
C LEU A 240 -11.64 -5.56 1.98
N VAL A 241 -12.10 -4.76 1.02
CA VAL A 241 -11.30 -3.76 0.32
C VAL A 241 -11.96 -2.41 0.54
N ALA A 242 -11.27 -1.50 1.22
CA ALA A 242 -11.74 -0.15 1.43
C ALA A 242 -11.02 0.82 0.50
N SER A 243 -11.76 1.73 -0.12
CA SER A 243 -11.23 2.76 -1.01
C SER A 243 -11.78 4.13 -0.66
N GLY A 244 -10.92 5.13 -0.77
CA GLY A 244 -11.20 6.55 -0.57
C GLY A 244 -10.60 7.37 -1.70
N ALA A 245 -11.30 8.43 -2.08
CA ALA A 245 -10.96 9.25 -3.23
C ALA A 245 -11.09 10.75 -2.93
N GLY A 246 -10.81 11.58 -3.93
CA GLY A 246 -11.09 13.03 -3.88
C GLY A 246 -12.58 13.37 -3.74
N ASP A 247 -13.47 12.40 -3.97
CA ASP A 247 -14.91 12.58 -3.87
C ASP A 247 -15.44 12.53 -2.42
N ASP A 248 -16.75 12.42 -2.26
CA ASP A 248 -17.44 12.41 -0.98
C ASP A 248 -17.70 10.99 -0.47
N ARG A 249 -16.93 9.98 -0.90
CA ARG A 249 -17.23 8.58 -0.60
C ARG A 249 -16.04 7.81 -0.05
N ILE A 250 -16.35 6.96 0.92
CA ILE A 250 -15.56 5.79 1.26
C ILE A 250 -16.38 4.56 0.87
N CYS A 251 -15.79 3.67 0.08
CA CYS A 251 -16.42 2.44 -0.38
C CYS A 251 -15.72 1.23 0.22
N VAL A 252 -16.48 0.25 0.70
CA VAL A 252 -15.98 -1.02 1.24
C VAL A 252 -16.61 -2.16 0.45
N HIS A 253 -15.79 -2.85 -0.32
CA HIS A 253 -16.15 -4.02 -1.08
C HIS A 253 -15.88 -5.26 -0.26
N VAL A 254 -16.86 -6.16 -0.21
CA VAL A 254 -16.72 -7.47 0.42
C VAL A 254 -16.68 -8.49 -0.70
N LEU A 255 -15.54 -9.16 -0.85
CA LEU A 255 -15.32 -10.21 -1.84
C LEU A 255 -15.24 -11.55 -1.13
N ASN A 256 -15.69 -12.62 -1.80
CA ASN A 256 -15.40 -13.97 -1.33
C ASN A 256 -13.96 -14.39 -1.68
N ALA A 257 -13.62 -15.58 -1.22
CA ALA A 257 -12.44 -16.36 -1.57
C ALA A 257 -12.08 -16.40 -3.07
N GLU A 258 -13.08 -16.37 -3.96
CA GLU A 258 -12.94 -16.43 -5.42
C GLU A 258 -13.03 -15.04 -6.07
N TRP A 259 -12.76 -13.96 -5.32
CA TRP A 259 -12.77 -12.56 -5.80
C TRP A 259 -14.13 -12.04 -6.27
N LYS A 260 -15.21 -12.80 -6.04
CA LYS A 260 -16.57 -12.39 -6.39
C LYS A 260 -17.09 -11.41 -5.36
N GLN A 261 -17.61 -10.28 -5.84
CA GLN A 261 -18.28 -9.31 -4.98
C GLN A 261 -19.54 -9.91 -4.37
N LEU A 262 -19.59 -9.86 -3.04
CA LEU A 262 -20.73 -10.27 -2.23
C LEU A 262 -21.61 -9.07 -1.90
N ARG A 263 -21.00 -7.95 -1.49
CA ARG A 263 -21.69 -6.70 -1.18
C ARG A 263 -20.74 -5.52 -1.22
N THR A 264 -21.32 -4.32 -1.30
CA THR A 264 -20.60 -3.05 -1.18
C THR A 264 -21.30 -2.18 -0.14
N LYS A 265 -20.51 -1.54 0.71
CA LYS A 265 -20.98 -0.53 1.65
C LYS A 265 -20.34 0.81 1.28
N THR A 266 -21.16 1.84 1.16
CA THR A 266 -20.67 3.20 0.88
C THR A 266 -21.02 4.10 2.07
N VAL A 267 -20.05 4.90 2.48
CA VAL A 267 -20.21 5.97 3.48
C VAL A 267 -20.03 7.29 2.76
N VAL A 268 -21.06 8.15 2.83
CA VAL A 268 -20.99 9.51 2.28
C VAL A 268 -20.40 10.44 3.33
N LEU A 269 -19.32 11.12 2.97
CA LEU A 269 -18.63 12.09 3.79
C LEU A 269 -19.31 13.45 3.72
N LYS A 270 -19.28 14.20 4.82
CA LYS A 270 -19.80 15.59 4.84
C LYS A 270 -18.94 16.55 4.03
N ARG A 271 -17.65 16.23 3.88
CA ARG A 271 -16.66 16.96 3.11
C ARG A 271 -15.97 15.98 2.18
N LYS A 272 -15.64 16.45 0.99
CA LYS A 272 -14.90 15.71 -0.01
C LYS A 272 -13.47 15.42 0.46
N GLY A 273 -12.86 14.40 -0.14
CA GLY A 273 -11.46 14.05 0.03
C GLY A 273 -11.24 13.06 1.16
N CYS A 274 -10.65 11.93 0.81
CA CYS A 274 -10.10 10.93 1.71
C CYS A 274 -8.64 10.68 1.34
N ALA A 275 -7.70 11.08 2.20
CA ALA A 275 -6.28 10.97 1.91
C ALA A 275 -5.70 9.61 2.31
N GLU A 276 -6.21 9.00 3.38
CA GLU A 276 -5.70 7.73 3.88
C GLU A 276 -6.82 6.88 4.50
N ILE A 277 -6.69 5.56 4.37
CA ILE A 277 -7.59 4.55 4.92
C ILE A 277 -6.74 3.42 5.47
N SER A 278 -7.10 2.91 6.63
CA SER A 278 -6.52 1.69 7.17
C SER A 278 -7.56 0.85 7.92
N PHE A 279 -7.48 -0.46 7.77
CA PHE A 279 -8.19 -1.43 8.55
C PHE A 279 -7.46 -1.70 9.86
N ARG A 280 -8.24 -1.69 10.94
CA ARG A 280 -7.83 -2.26 12.21
C ARG A 280 -7.86 -3.79 12.15
N PRO A 281 -7.17 -4.50 13.06
CA PRO A 281 -7.29 -5.95 13.19
C PRO A 281 -8.72 -6.44 13.48
N ASP A 282 -9.53 -5.62 14.15
CA ASP A 282 -10.97 -5.88 14.36
C ASP A 282 -11.82 -5.57 13.13
N GLY A 283 -11.17 -5.30 11.99
CA GLY A 283 -11.57 -4.87 10.65
C GLY A 283 -12.55 -3.71 10.56
N ARG A 284 -12.60 -2.87 11.60
CA ARG A 284 -13.18 -1.54 11.47
C ARG A 284 -12.17 -0.65 10.75
N ILE A 285 -12.65 0.41 10.12
CA ILE A 285 -11.83 1.31 9.32
C ILE A 285 -11.49 2.56 10.14
N PHE A 286 -10.25 3.00 10.07
CA PHE A 286 -9.85 4.38 10.26
C PHE A 286 -9.67 5.02 8.90
N ALA A 287 -10.21 6.23 8.71
CA ALA A 287 -10.05 6.99 7.48
C ALA A 287 -9.81 8.45 7.83
N THR A 288 -8.85 9.08 7.17
CA THR A 288 -8.60 10.51 7.29
C THR A 288 -9.26 11.21 6.11
N ALA A 289 -10.23 12.07 6.42
CA ALA A 289 -10.80 12.99 5.46
C ALA A 289 -9.95 14.27 5.43
N GLY A 290 -9.53 14.70 4.24
CA GLY A 290 -8.78 15.93 4.08
C GLY A 290 -7.95 15.97 2.81
N TRP A 291 -8.06 17.08 2.10
CA TRP A 291 -7.07 17.71 1.24
C TRP A 291 -7.23 19.22 1.45
#